data_AF-A0A497A1G1-F1
#
_entry.id   AF-A0A497A1G1-F1
#
_cell.length_a   1.000
_cell.length_b   1.000
_cell.length_c   1.000
_cell.angle_alpha   90.00
_cell.angle_beta   90.00
_cell.angle_gamma   90.00
#
_symmetry.space_group_name_H-M   'P 1'
#
loop_
_entity.id
_entity.type
_entity.pdbx_description
1 polymer ?
#
loop_
_entity_poly.entity_id
_entity_poly.type
_entity_poly.pdbx_seq_one_letter_code
_entity_poly.pdbx_strand_id
1 'polypeptide(L)'
;DDFHLIDRIVFKGEELENGEIADTNYIYLNTWYLDNINALYVKPLDWKYYHSLETPIAQRLYELLSVKFYGLILRGGEFIVYHYSTLCDLLPIARQEHLSDAKKILDPTHRKLKETGFLEDWVWEELPGKNRRRDWLIKYYPGGRAREEIERYREYEPSETEKGILSKPDSKVESKEKPTPLTPAQTVLVEKLVELNISEKTAQDLVRNSKQEIIERWIEAIRYTKAKDKAAYLVKAIKENWVPPEKYLRAEEEERLRLAEEEREREKRRRKTEESMILEEIYSSLSPSQKEEIDREIEFRLPSFVKEMMRENKTESQIVRTAWKAKKEEILKEWLESGRIK
;
A
#
# COMPACT_ATOMS: atom_id res chain seq x y z
N ASP A 1 13.68 -20.74 -1.87
CA ASP A 1 13.47 -20.01 -3.13
C ASP A 1 14.22 -18.71 -3.11
N ASP A 2 15.32 -18.66 -3.86
CA ASP A 2 16.06 -17.43 -4.14
C ASP A 2 15.56 -16.88 -5.48
N PHE A 3 15.01 -15.66 -5.46
CA PHE A 3 14.56 -14.98 -6.67
C PHE A 3 15.76 -14.56 -7.53
N HIS A 4 15.75 -14.96 -8.80
CA HIS A 4 16.72 -14.57 -9.81
C HIS A 4 15.98 -14.30 -11.13
N LEU A 5 16.52 -13.39 -11.95
CA LEU A 5 15.88 -12.98 -13.21
C LEU A 5 16.29 -13.87 -14.40
N ILE A 6 17.49 -14.46 -14.33
CA ILE A 6 18.12 -15.21 -15.40
C ILE A 6 18.55 -16.56 -14.83
N ASP A 7 18.03 -17.64 -15.40
CA ASP A 7 18.36 -19.02 -15.00
C ASP A 7 19.65 -19.47 -15.69
N ARG A 8 19.87 -19.06 -16.94
CA ARG A 8 21.02 -19.47 -17.75
C ARG A 8 21.37 -18.43 -18.81
N ILE A 9 22.66 -18.35 -19.14
CA ILE A 9 23.18 -17.63 -20.29
C ILE A 9 24.00 -18.63 -21.11
N VAL A 10 23.84 -18.62 -22.43
CA VAL A 10 24.72 -19.35 -23.36
C VAL A 10 25.28 -18.32 -24.33
N PHE A 11 26.60 -18.16 -24.35
CA PHE A 11 27.25 -17.21 -25.24
C PHE A 11 27.43 -17.80 -26.63
N LYS A 12 27.53 -16.91 -27.62
CA LYS A 12 27.82 -17.30 -29.00
C LYS A 12 29.06 -18.19 -29.06
N GLY A 13 28.94 -19.35 -29.72
CA GLY A 13 30.00 -20.34 -29.87
C GLY A 13 30.01 -21.45 -28.81
N GLU A 14 29.18 -21.36 -27.77
CA GLU A 14 28.98 -22.44 -26.79
C GLU A 14 27.91 -23.44 -27.26
N GLU A 15 27.91 -24.63 -26.66
CA GLU A 15 26.98 -25.71 -26.98
C GLU A 15 25.62 -25.53 -26.27
N LEU A 16 24.53 -25.63 -27.04
CA LEU A 16 23.15 -25.62 -26.58
C LEU A 16 22.72 -27.01 -26.06
N GLU A 17 21.59 -27.09 -25.34
CA GLU A 17 21.10 -28.38 -24.80
C GLU A 17 20.76 -29.42 -25.87
N ASN A 18 20.44 -28.96 -27.09
CA ASN A 18 20.18 -29.81 -28.24
C ASN A 18 21.47 -30.24 -28.99
N GLY A 19 22.65 -29.85 -28.51
CA GLY A 19 23.96 -30.15 -29.11
C GLY A 19 24.37 -29.21 -30.26
N GLU A 20 23.56 -28.21 -30.57
CA GLU A 20 23.92 -27.19 -31.57
C GLU A 20 24.87 -26.14 -30.99
N ILE A 21 25.64 -25.47 -31.85
CA ILE A 21 26.48 -24.35 -31.43
C ILE A 21 25.67 -23.05 -31.50
N ALA A 22 25.64 -22.31 -30.40
CA ALA A 22 24.92 -21.05 -30.29
C ALA A 22 25.44 -20.02 -31.32
N ASP A 23 24.55 -19.53 -32.19
CA ASP A 23 24.87 -18.55 -33.24
C ASP A 23 24.90 -17.09 -32.72
N THR A 24 24.26 -16.87 -31.57
CA THR A 24 24.16 -15.61 -30.83
C THR A 24 24.19 -15.88 -29.32
N ASN A 25 24.05 -14.83 -28.51
CA ASN A 25 23.90 -14.96 -27.07
C ASN A 25 22.43 -15.28 -26.75
N TYR A 26 22.21 -16.37 -26.01
CA TYR A 26 20.90 -16.78 -25.51
C TYR A 26 20.80 -16.46 -24.02
N ILE A 27 19.67 -15.86 -23.63
CA ILE A 27 19.33 -15.56 -22.24
C ILE A 27 18.07 -16.35 -21.89
N TYR A 28 18.16 -17.20 -20.88
CA TYR A 28 17.06 -17.97 -20.35
C TYR A 28 16.55 -17.26 -19.12
N LEU A 29 15.40 -16.61 -19.24
CA LEU A 29 14.76 -15.93 -18.12
C LEU A 29 14.18 -16.94 -17.15
N ASN A 30 14.19 -16.58 -15.88
CA ASN A 30 13.49 -17.35 -14.86
C ASN A 30 12.02 -17.54 -15.23
N THR A 31 11.50 -18.76 -15.03
CA THR A 31 10.14 -19.13 -15.45
C THR A 31 9.08 -18.21 -14.86
N TRP A 32 9.16 -17.89 -13.57
CA TRP A 32 8.22 -16.94 -12.94
C TRP A 32 8.31 -15.55 -13.57
N TYR A 33 9.50 -15.08 -13.90
CA TYR A 33 9.69 -13.78 -14.52
C TYR A 33 9.17 -13.76 -15.97
N LEU A 34 9.45 -14.82 -16.73
CA LEU A 34 8.97 -15.01 -18.10
C LEU A 34 7.44 -15.09 -18.15
N ASP A 35 6.82 -15.83 -17.23
CA ASP A 35 5.36 -15.94 -17.12
C ASP A 35 4.73 -14.57 -16.85
N ASN A 36 5.36 -13.74 -16.00
CA ASN A 36 4.89 -12.37 -15.75
C ASN A 36 4.95 -11.48 -17.00
N ILE A 37 6.03 -11.59 -17.78
CA ILE A 37 6.18 -10.86 -19.05
C ILE A 37 5.11 -11.31 -20.05
N ASN A 38 4.94 -12.63 -20.21
CA ASN A 38 3.97 -13.21 -21.14
C ASN A 38 2.52 -12.90 -20.74
N ALA A 39 2.24 -12.82 -19.44
CA ALA A 39 0.94 -12.40 -18.89
C ALA A 39 0.73 -10.87 -18.91
N LEU A 40 1.64 -10.11 -19.54
CA LEU A 40 1.56 -8.65 -19.69
C LEU A 40 1.49 -7.91 -18.34
N TYR A 41 2.11 -8.46 -17.29
CA TYR A 41 2.38 -7.73 -16.03
C TYR A 41 3.52 -6.71 -16.19
N VAL A 42 3.58 -6.06 -17.35
CA VAL A 42 4.59 -5.09 -17.75
C VAL A 42 3.87 -3.88 -18.34
N LYS A 43 4.45 -2.69 -18.16
CA LYS A 43 4.06 -1.52 -18.94
C LYS A 43 5.13 -1.32 -20.00
N PRO A 44 4.81 -1.37 -21.30
CA PRO A 44 5.80 -1.02 -22.29
C PRO A 44 6.15 0.47 -22.19
N LEU A 45 7.38 0.79 -22.58
CA LEU A 45 7.91 2.16 -22.58
C LEU A 45 8.18 2.60 -24.01
N ASP A 46 8.06 3.91 -24.26
CA ASP A 46 8.43 4.47 -25.55
C ASP A 46 9.96 4.43 -25.67
N TRP A 47 10.46 3.41 -26.38
CA TRP A 47 11.89 3.16 -26.55
C TRP A 47 12.65 4.34 -27.17
N LYS A 48 12.04 5.01 -28.15
CA LYS A 48 12.65 6.16 -28.82
C LYS A 48 12.75 7.34 -27.87
N TYR A 49 11.70 7.58 -27.10
CA TYR A 49 11.69 8.63 -26.10
C TYR A 49 12.67 8.34 -24.96
N TYR A 50 12.68 7.11 -24.43
CA TYR A 50 13.64 6.67 -23.42
C TYR A 50 15.09 6.96 -23.82
N HIS A 51 15.47 6.58 -25.04
CA HIS A 51 16.82 6.85 -25.56
C HIS A 51 17.10 8.31 -25.88
N SER A 52 16.07 9.14 -26.08
CA SER A 52 16.24 10.59 -26.24
C SER A 52 16.57 11.31 -24.92
N LEU A 53 16.37 10.65 -23.77
CA LEU A 53 16.71 11.20 -22.46
C LEU A 53 18.21 11.03 -22.20
N GLU A 54 18.92 12.15 -22.16
CA GLU A 54 20.40 12.21 -22.11
C GLU A 54 21.01 11.79 -20.76
N THR A 55 20.22 11.71 -19.69
CA THR A 55 20.74 11.43 -18.33
C THR A 55 20.08 10.19 -17.71
N PRO A 56 20.83 9.39 -16.92
CA PRO A 56 20.27 8.25 -16.19
C PRO A 56 19.15 8.65 -15.22
N ILE A 57 19.22 9.85 -14.64
CA ILE A 57 18.18 10.38 -13.74
C ILE A 57 16.88 10.62 -14.52
N ALA A 58 16.96 11.19 -15.72
CA ALA A 58 15.80 11.42 -16.57
C ALA A 58 15.17 10.11 -17.04
N GLN A 59 15.99 9.16 -17.50
CA GLN A 59 15.57 7.82 -17.89
C GLN A 59 14.85 7.11 -16.74
N ARG A 60 15.48 7.07 -15.56
CA ARG A 60 14.91 6.38 -14.40
C ARG A 60 13.64 7.04 -13.87
N LEU A 61 13.60 8.37 -13.86
CA LEU A 61 12.39 9.10 -13.45
C LEU A 61 11.25 8.91 -14.45
N TYR A 62 11.54 8.87 -15.75
CA TYR A 62 10.57 8.52 -16.79
C TYR A 62 10.02 7.11 -16.59
N GLU A 63 10.88 6.09 -16.44
CA GLU A 63 10.45 4.70 -16.18
C GLU A 63 9.49 4.62 -14.98
N LEU A 64 9.88 5.24 -13.87
CA LEU A 64 9.11 5.24 -12.63
C LEU A 64 7.74 5.93 -12.80
N LEU A 65 7.75 7.16 -13.32
CA LEU A 65 6.53 7.95 -13.46
C LEU A 65 5.62 7.42 -14.56
N SER A 66 6.15 6.84 -15.64
CA SER A 66 5.37 6.30 -16.75
C SER A 66 4.41 5.20 -16.26
N VAL A 67 4.88 4.32 -15.37
CA VAL A 67 4.03 3.29 -14.72
C VAL A 67 2.98 3.90 -13.80
N LYS A 68 3.35 4.93 -13.01
CA LYS A 68 2.41 5.55 -12.08
C LYS A 68 1.36 6.41 -12.77
N PHE A 69 1.73 7.14 -13.82
CA PHE A 69 0.82 7.90 -14.66
C PHE A 69 -0.18 7.01 -15.38
N TYR A 70 0.20 5.80 -15.80
CA TYR A 70 -0.74 4.82 -16.31
C TYR A 70 -1.87 4.57 -15.29
N GLY A 71 -1.53 4.14 -14.08
CA GLY A 71 -2.52 3.90 -13.03
C GLY A 71 -3.31 5.15 -12.61
N LEU A 72 -2.67 6.33 -12.61
CA LEU A 72 -3.29 7.60 -12.28
C LEU A 72 -4.37 8.00 -13.30
N ILE A 73 -4.02 7.98 -14.60
CA ILE A 73 -4.88 8.43 -15.69
C ILE A 73 -6.08 7.50 -15.84
N LEU A 74 -5.89 6.19 -15.69
CA LEU A 74 -7.01 5.23 -15.67
C LEU A 74 -8.05 5.54 -14.58
N ARG A 75 -7.63 6.15 -13.47
CA ARG A 75 -8.47 6.49 -12.33
C ARG A 75 -8.98 7.94 -12.36
N GLY A 76 -8.65 8.70 -13.42
CA GLY A 76 -8.98 10.12 -13.51
C GLY A 76 -8.25 11.00 -12.49
N GLY A 77 -7.08 10.57 -12.00
CA GLY A 77 -6.28 11.34 -11.05
C GLY A 77 -5.46 12.45 -11.71
N GLU A 78 -5.09 13.47 -10.93
CA GLU A 78 -4.41 14.67 -11.43
C GLU A 78 -2.88 14.62 -11.30
N PHE A 79 -2.35 14.10 -10.19
CA PHE A 79 -0.91 14.06 -9.92
C PHE A 79 -0.50 12.83 -9.10
N ILE A 80 0.79 12.48 -9.16
CA ILE A 80 1.43 11.49 -8.29
C ILE A 80 2.31 12.20 -7.26
N VAL A 81 2.31 11.72 -6.02
CA VAL A 81 3.14 12.24 -4.94
C VAL A 81 4.22 11.24 -4.56
N TYR A 82 5.44 11.72 -4.37
CA TYR A 82 6.54 10.97 -3.79
C TYR A 82 7.20 11.73 -2.66
N HIS A 83 7.66 11.00 -1.63
CA HIS A 83 8.69 11.52 -0.74
C HIS A 83 10.01 11.64 -1.49
N TYR A 84 10.76 12.72 -1.24
CA TYR A 84 12.08 12.92 -1.82
C TYR A 84 13.05 11.82 -1.39
N SER A 85 12.99 11.39 -0.13
CA SER A 85 13.75 10.24 0.35
C SER A 85 13.49 8.96 -0.48
N THR A 86 12.22 8.61 -0.71
CA THR A 86 11.85 7.48 -1.56
C THR A 86 12.36 7.62 -3.00
N LEU A 87 12.36 8.84 -3.56
CA LEU A 87 12.95 9.05 -4.89
C LEU A 87 14.47 8.83 -4.88
N CYS A 88 15.18 9.20 -3.82
CA CYS A 88 16.62 8.92 -3.72
C CYS A 88 16.93 7.43 -3.66
N ASP A 89 16.04 6.62 -3.08
CA ASP A 89 16.18 5.16 -3.06
C ASP A 89 15.90 4.51 -4.43
N LEU A 90 15.11 5.18 -5.28
CA LEU A 90 14.66 4.67 -6.58
C LEU A 90 15.44 5.22 -7.78
N LEU A 91 16.01 6.41 -7.62
CA LEU A 91 16.80 7.13 -8.62
C LEU A 91 18.29 7.01 -8.28
N PRO A 92 19.20 7.10 -9.26
CA PRO A 92 20.64 7.10 -9.02
C PRO A 92 21.13 8.44 -8.45
N ILE A 93 20.59 8.90 -7.30
CA ILE A 93 20.94 10.17 -6.66
C ILE A 93 21.12 10.01 -5.15
N ALA A 94 22.06 10.77 -4.59
CA ALA A 94 22.24 10.84 -3.14
C ALA A 94 21.24 11.83 -2.52
N ARG A 95 20.69 11.45 -1.35
CA ARG A 95 19.81 12.33 -0.56
C ARG A 95 20.56 13.56 -0.07
N GLN A 96 19.97 14.74 -0.31
CA GLN A 96 20.50 16.03 0.16
C GLN A 96 19.85 16.49 1.47
N GLU A 97 20.59 17.28 2.26
CA GLU A 97 20.11 17.82 3.54
C GLU A 97 19.29 19.11 3.39
N HIS A 98 19.49 19.83 2.28
CA HIS A 98 18.84 21.10 2.00
C HIS A 98 18.01 21.02 0.72
N LEU A 99 16.82 21.64 0.75
CA LEU A 99 15.89 21.66 -0.38
C LEU A 99 16.52 22.28 -1.64
N SER A 100 17.34 23.32 -1.47
CA SER A 100 18.05 23.97 -2.58
C SER A 100 18.96 23.00 -3.32
N ASP A 101 19.64 22.10 -2.61
CA ASP A 101 20.57 21.16 -3.21
C ASP A 101 19.83 19.98 -3.84
N ALA A 102 18.75 19.52 -3.22
CA ALA A 102 17.82 18.56 -3.85
C ALA A 102 17.27 19.09 -5.18
N LYS A 103 16.83 20.35 -5.20
CA LYS A 103 16.35 21.05 -6.40
C LYS A 103 17.44 21.22 -7.46
N LYS A 104 18.66 21.62 -7.09
CA LYS A 104 19.80 21.71 -8.04
C LYS A 104 20.05 20.40 -8.79
N ILE A 105 19.85 19.25 -8.13
CA ILE A 105 20.05 17.93 -8.73
C ILE A 105 18.85 17.53 -9.60
N LEU A 106 17.62 17.68 -9.10
CA LEU A 106 16.41 17.15 -9.76
C LEU A 106 15.74 18.10 -10.74
N ASP A 107 15.70 19.40 -10.47
CA ASP A 107 15.00 20.38 -11.32
C ASP A 107 15.53 20.43 -12.77
N PRO A 108 16.84 20.20 -13.08
CA PRO A 108 17.27 20.04 -14.47
C PRO A 108 16.56 18.90 -15.19
N THR A 109 16.37 17.77 -14.52
CA THR A 109 15.64 16.62 -15.06
C THR A 109 14.16 16.95 -15.23
N HIS A 110 13.54 17.59 -14.24
CA HIS A 110 12.14 17.98 -14.32
C HIS A 110 11.87 18.94 -15.47
N ARG A 111 12.74 19.94 -15.66
CA ARG A 111 12.67 20.86 -16.80
C ARG A 111 12.75 20.12 -18.13
N LYS A 112 13.71 19.21 -18.31
CA LYS A 112 13.83 18.42 -19.55
C LYS A 112 12.58 17.57 -19.82
N LEU A 113 12.03 16.92 -18.79
CA LEU A 113 10.81 16.13 -18.92
C LEU A 113 9.57 16.99 -19.20
N LYS A 114 9.56 18.25 -18.75
CA LYS A 114 8.52 19.22 -19.10
C LYS A 114 8.66 19.74 -20.52
N GLU A 115 9.87 20.11 -20.94
CA GLU A 115 10.19 20.56 -22.31
C GLU A 115 9.82 19.52 -23.38
N THR A 116 9.99 18.24 -23.06
CA THR A 116 9.63 17.12 -23.96
C THR A 116 8.15 16.75 -23.90
N GLY A 117 7.36 17.37 -23.01
CA GLY A 117 5.93 17.16 -22.84
C GLY A 117 5.54 15.94 -22.01
N PHE A 118 6.50 15.25 -21.38
CA PHE A 118 6.20 14.11 -20.51
C PHE A 118 5.64 14.54 -19.16
N LEU A 119 6.16 15.62 -18.58
CA LEU A 119 5.59 16.31 -17.42
C LEU A 119 4.82 17.55 -17.87
N GLU A 120 3.67 17.80 -17.26
CA GLU A 120 3.01 19.10 -17.33
C GLU A 120 3.65 20.05 -16.30
N ASP A 121 3.82 19.56 -15.07
CA ASP A 121 4.41 20.34 -13.98
C ASP A 121 4.96 19.48 -12.85
N TRP A 122 5.70 20.12 -11.93
CA TRP A 122 6.07 19.53 -10.64
C TRP A 122 6.04 20.57 -9.52
N VAL A 123 5.68 20.13 -8.31
CA VAL A 123 5.59 21.00 -7.13
C VAL A 123 6.29 20.35 -5.95
N TRP A 124 7.16 21.12 -5.29
CA TRP A 124 7.82 20.74 -4.04
C TRP A 124 7.02 21.25 -2.83
N GLU A 125 6.73 20.38 -1.86
CA GLU A 125 6.04 20.72 -0.62
C GLU A 125 6.87 20.30 0.60
N GLU A 126 6.95 21.19 1.60
CA GLU A 126 7.61 20.88 2.87
C GLU A 126 6.67 20.10 3.79
N LEU A 127 7.20 19.07 4.44
CA LEU A 127 6.46 18.34 5.47
C LEU A 127 6.49 19.10 6.81
N PRO A 128 5.35 19.31 7.47
CA PRO A 128 5.33 19.92 8.79
C PRO A 128 5.91 18.94 9.84
N GLY A 129 7.11 19.22 10.36
CA GLY A 129 7.74 18.38 11.39
C GLY A 129 9.00 19.00 12.02
N LYS A 130 9.08 18.97 13.36
CA LYS A 130 10.13 19.64 14.16
C LYS A 130 11.41 18.80 14.40
N ASN A 131 11.58 17.58 13.85
CA ASN A 131 12.78 16.78 14.18
C ASN A 131 13.43 15.97 13.03
N ARG A 132 14.76 16.19 12.91
CA ARG A 132 15.88 15.30 12.53
C ARG A 132 15.78 14.39 11.29
N ARG A 133 15.27 14.92 10.19
CA ARG A 133 15.86 14.92 8.82
C ARG A 133 14.80 15.54 7.93
N ARG A 134 15.01 16.76 7.42
CA ARG A 134 14.03 17.39 6.53
C ARG A 134 13.79 16.46 5.34
N ASP A 135 12.52 16.23 5.05
CA ASP A 135 12.08 15.48 3.89
C ASP A 135 10.97 16.29 3.22
N TRP A 136 10.77 16.05 1.94
CA TRP A 136 9.89 16.85 1.10
C TRP A 136 9.00 15.95 0.28
N LEU A 137 7.83 16.45 -0.08
CA LEU A 137 6.98 15.82 -1.08
C LEU A 137 7.22 16.47 -2.43
N ILE A 138 7.20 15.67 -3.49
CA ILE A 138 7.22 16.13 -4.87
C ILE A 138 5.95 15.62 -5.54
N LYS A 139 5.13 16.55 -6.04
CA LYS A 139 3.96 16.27 -6.87
C LYS A 139 4.38 16.31 -8.34
N TYR A 140 3.98 15.33 -9.12
CA TYR A 140 4.23 15.25 -10.56
C TYR A 140 2.92 15.19 -11.33
N TYR A 141 2.79 16.07 -12.32
CA TYR A 141 1.60 16.17 -13.17
C TYR A 141 1.93 15.58 -14.56
N PRO A 142 1.11 14.64 -15.08
CA PRO A 142 1.35 14.03 -16.39
C PRO A 142 1.14 15.05 -17.51
N GLY A 143 2.12 15.15 -18.42
CA GLY A 143 2.03 15.98 -19.62
C GLY A 143 1.32 15.29 -20.78
N GLY A 144 1.15 16.02 -21.88
CA GLY A 144 0.50 15.52 -23.10
C GLY A 144 1.12 14.24 -23.64
N ARG A 145 2.46 14.16 -23.70
CA ARG A 145 3.18 12.95 -24.16
C ARG A 145 2.85 11.74 -23.29
N ALA A 146 2.82 11.91 -21.97
CA ALA A 146 2.52 10.80 -21.07
C ALA A 146 1.10 10.24 -21.31
N ARG A 147 0.12 11.13 -21.54
CA ARG A 147 -1.26 10.75 -21.86
C ARG A 147 -1.36 10.05 -23.21
N GLU A 148 -0.69 10.59 -24.23
CA GLU A 148 -0.64 9.99 -25.57
C GLU A 148 0.02 8.60 -25.56
N GLU A 149 1.11 8.43 -24.82
CA GLU A 149 1.75 7.13 -24.64
C GLU A 149 0.75 6.10 -24.08
N ILE A 150 -0.01 6.49 -23.05
CA ILE A 150 -1.02 5.61 -22.42
C ILE A 150 -2.17 5.30 -23.37
N GLU A 151 -2.64 6.27 -24.14
CA GLU A 151 -3.70 6.04 -25.12
C GLU A 151 -3.22 5.10 -26.24
N ARG A 152 -1.99 5.30 -26.77
CA ARG A 152 -1.38 4.36 -27.71
C ARG A 152 -1.33 2.95 -27.12
N TYR A 153 -0.97 2.79 -25.85
CA TYR A 153 -0.98 1.46 -25.22
C TYR A 153 -2.35 0.81 -25.17
N ARG A 154 -3.43 1.58 -24.99
CA ARG A 154 -4.79 1.03 -25.03
C ARG A 154 -5.16 0.50 -26.42
N GLU A 155 -4.66 1.14 -27.47
CA GLU A 155 -4.87 0.69 -28.85
C GLU A 155 -4.12 -0.62 -29.16
N TYR A 156 -2.98 -0.85 -28.50
CA TYR A 156 -2.17 -2.08 -28.61
C TYR A 156 -2.49 -3.13 -27.54
N GLU A 157 -3.46 -2.87 -26.64
CA GLU A 157 -3.85 -3.86 -25.65
C GLU A 157 -4.50 -5.03 -26.42
N PRO A 158 -3.88 -6.23 -26.43
CA PRO A 158 -4.41 -7.32 -27.22
C PRO A 158 -5.84 -7.59 -26.75
N SER A 159 -6.73 -7.83 -27.70
CA SER A 159 -8.10 -8.25 -27.38
C SER A 159 -8.06 -9.43 -26.40
N GLU A 160 -9.11 -9.63 -25.60
CA GLU A 160 -9.23 -10.81 -24.73
C GLU A 160 -9.00 -12.13 -25.51
N THR A 161 -9.26 -12.10 -26.83
CA THR A 161 -8.99 -13.21 -27.75
C THR A 161 -7.50 -13.44 -27.99
N GLU A 162 -6.67 -12.39 -28.08
CA GLU A 162 -5.22 -12.47 -28.28
C GLU A 162 -4.44 -12.73 -26.98
N LYS A 163 -4.91 -12.18 -25.84
CA LYS A 163 -4.38 -12.53 -24.51
C LYS A 163 -4.55 -14.03 -24.21
N GLY A 164 -5.65 -14.63 -24.67
CA GLY A 164 -5.91 -16.07 -24.60
C GLY A 164 -5.07 -16.95 -25.54
N ILE A 165 -4.40 -16.36 -26.54
CA ILE A 165 -3.50 -17.07 -27.48
C ILE A 165 -2.06 -17.07 -26.94
N LEU A 166 -1.60 -15.97 -26.35
CA LEU A 166 -0.25 -15.87 -25.75
C LEU A 166 -0.09 -16.64 -24.43
N SER A 167 -1.20 -16.97 -23.76
CA SER A 167 -1.23 -17.76 -22.53
C SER A 167 -1.27 -19.28 -22.78
N LYS A 168 -1.18 -19.73 -24.03
CA LYS A 168 -1.17 -21.16 -24.36
C LYS A 168 0.24 -21.57 -24.79
N PRO A 169 0.99 -22.30 -23.95
CA PRO A 169 2.01 -23.19 -24.48
C PRO A 169 1.29 -24.20 -25.40
N ASP A 170 1.89 -24.45 -26.56
CA ASP A 170 1.41 -25.35 -27.60
C ASP A 170 0.74 -26.61 -27.02
N SER A 171 -0.57 -26.60 -27.08
CA SER A 171 -1.40 -27.80 -27.02
C SER A 171 -2.60 -27.55 -27.91
N LYS A 172 -2.36 -27.72 -29.22
CA LYS A 172 -3.40 -28.19 -30.12
C LYS A 172 -3.88 -29.55 -29.61
N VAL A 173 -4.84 -29.52 -28.70
CA VAL A 173 -5.76 -30.63 -28.48
C VAL A 173 -7.14 -30.02 -28.55
N GLU A 174 -7.81 -30.28 -29.66
CA GLU A 174 -9.26 -30.27 -29.70
C GLU A 174 -9.76 -31.25 -28.63
N SER A 175 -10.19 -30.73 -27.48
CA SER A 175 -11.01 -31.52 -26.57
C SER A 175 -12.16 -30.69 -26.04
N LYS A 176 -13.37 -31.16 -26.36
CA LYS A 176 -14.60 -30.86 -25.64
C LYS A 176 -14.44 -31.38 -24.21
N GLU A 177 -13.86 -30.58 -23.32
CA GLU A 177 -13.78 -30.94 -21.89
C GLU A 177 -14.77 -30.14 -21.05
N LYS A 178 -15.45 -30.88 -20.17
CA LYS A 178 -16.41 -30.37 -19.19
C LYS A 178 -15.73 -29.32 -18.32
N PRO A 179 -16.44 -28.24 -17.93
CA PRO A 179 -15.83 -27.17 -17.17
C PRO A 179 -15.37 -27.67 -15.80
N THR A 180 -14.17 -27.26 -15.42
CA THR A 180 -13.53 -27.53 -14.13
C THR A 180 -14.48 -27.22 -12.96
N PRO A 181 -14.53 -28.07 -11.91
CA PRO A 181 -15.36 -27.82 -10.74
C PRO A 181 -14.98 -26.49 -10.08
N LEU A 182 -15.98 -25.70 -9.67
CA LEU A 182 -15.74 -24.46 -8.93
C LEU A 182 -15.17 -24.77 -7.55
N THR A 183 -14.24 -23.95 -7.08
CA THR A 183 -13.77 -24.02 -5.70
C THR A 183 -14.89 -23.61 -4.72
N PRO A 184 -14.84 -24.01 -3.45
CA PRO A 184 -15.85 -23.62 -2.45
C PRO A 184 -16.05 -22.09 -2.35
N ALA A 185 -14.97 -21.31 -2.43
CA ALA A 185 -15.02 -19.84 -2.43
C ALA A 185 -15.75 -19.30 -3.68
N GLN A 186 -15.49 -19.88 -4.85
CA GLN A 186 -16.16 -19.51 -6.10
C GLN A 186 -17.65 -19.87 -6.08
N THR A 187 -18.03 -21.01 -5.50
CA THR A 187 -19.43 -21.40 -5.33
C THR A 187 -20.19 -20.36 -4.49
N VAL A 188 -19.60 -19.91 -3.39
CA VAL A 188 -20.19 -18.84 -2.54
C VAL A 188 -20.37 -17.53 -3.32
N LEU A 189 -19.41 -17.16 -4.17
CA LEU A 189 -19.55 -15.96 -5.02
C LEU A 189 -20.65 -16.11 -6.07
N VAL A 190 -20.80 -17.31 -6.65
CA VAL A 190 -21.89 -17.60 -7.59
C VAL A 190 -23.24 -17.46 -6.90
N GLU A 191 -23.41 -18.00 -5.69
CA GLU A 191 -24.63 -17.87 -4.89
C GLU A 191 -24.97 -16.39 -4.63
N LYS A 192 -23.99 -15.59 -4.18
CA LYS A 192 -24.17 -14.14 -3.96
C LYS A 192 -24.55 -13.37 -5.23
N LEU A 193 -23.99 -13.74 -6.39
CA LEU A 193 -24.35 -13.10 -7.66
C LEU A 193 -25.76 -13.51 -8.12
N VAL A 194 -26.17 -14.75 -7.87
CA VAL A 194 -27.53 -15.24 -8.16
C VAL A 194 -28.57 -14.53 -7.28
N GLU A 195 -28.27 -14.30 -6.00
CA GLU A 195 -29.12 -13.47 -5.11
C GLU A 195 -29.29 -12.04 -5.63
N LEU A 196 -28.33 -11.52 -6.40
CA LEU A 196 -28.40 -10.23 -7.08
C LEU A 196 -29.12 -10.30 -8.43
N ASN A 197 -29.87 -11.36 -8.71
CA ASN A 197 -30.62 -11.64 -9.94
C ASN A 197 -29.74 -11.81 -11.19
N ILE A 198 -28.49 -12.23 -11.05
CA ILE A 198 -27.65 -12.63 -12.19
C ILE A 198 -27.90 -14.12 -12.46
N SER A 199 -28.12 -14.49 -13.73
CA SER A 199 -28.30 -15.90 -14.08
C SER A 199 -27.10 -16.75 -13.64
N GLU A 200 -27.37 -17.97 -13.14
CA GLU A 200 -26.32 -18.88 -12.65
C GLU A 200 -25.19 -19.07 -13.68
N LYS A 201 -25.54 -19.24 -14.96
CA LYS A 201 -24.58 -19.35 -16.05
C LYS A 201 -23.66 -18.13 -16.16
N THR A 202 -24.21 -16.92 -16.01
CA THR A 202 -23.43 -15.66 -16.07
C THR A 202 -22.61 -15.46 -14.80
N ALA A 203 -23.13 -15.84 -13.64
CA ALA A 203 -22.39 -15.79 -12.38
C ALA A 203 -21.17 -16.73 -12.41
N GLN A 204 -21.34 -17.96 -12.89
CA GLN A 204 -20.23 -18.91 -13.09
C GLN A 204 -19.18 -18.38 -14.08
N ASP A 205 -19.62 -17.72 -15.17
CA ASP A 205 -18.74 -17.08 -16.16
C ASP A 205 -17.92 -15.94 -15.52
N LEU A 206 -18.57 -15.05 -14.77
CA LEU A 206 -17.90 -13.94 -14.08
C LEU A 206 -16.85 -14.44 -13.08
N VAL A 207 -17.19 -15.44 -12.26
CA VAL A 207 -16.31 -15.98 -11.21
C VAL A 207 -15.11 -16.76 -11.78
N ARG A 208 -15.24 -17.32 -12.99
CA ARG A 208 -14.12 -17.99 -13.69
C ARG A 208 -13.19 -17.02 -14.38
N ASN A 209 -13.73 -15.93 -14.94
CA ASN A 209 -13.00 -15.04 -15.83
C ASN A 209 -12.59 -13.71 -15.19
N SER A 210 -13.05 -13.42 -13.96
CA SER A 210 -12.74 -12.18 -13.24
C SER A 210 -12.09 -12.48 -11.89
N LYS A 211 -11.29 -11.54 -11.39
CA LYS A 211 -10.67 -11.64 -10.07
C LYS A 211 -11.74 -11.64 -8.97
N GLN A 212 -11.60 -12.52 -7.98
CA GLN A 212 -12.58 -12.68 -6.89
C GLN A 212 -12.75 -11.38 -6.11
N GLU A 213 -11.67 -10.64 -5.88
CA GLU A 213 -11.67 -9.38 -5.14
C GLU A 213 -12.50 -8.29 -5.86
N ILE A 214 -12.48 -8.27 -7.20
CA ILE A 214 -13.28 -7.33 -7.99
C ILE A 214 -14.77 -7.65 -7.83
N ILE A 215 -15.12 -8.94 -7.89
CA ILE A 215 -16.50 -9.42 -7.74
C ILE A 215 -17.04 -9.07 -6.36
N GLU A 216 -16.28 -9.38 -5.31
CA GLU A 216 -16.64 -9.08 -3.92
C GLU A 216 -16.87 -7.58 -3.70
N ARG A 217 -15.92 -6.77 -4.16
CA ARG A 217 -16.01 -5.32 -4.05
C ARG A 217 -17.22 -4.75 -4.78
N TRP A 218 -17.54 -5.27 -5.96
CA TRP A 218 -18.69 -4.83 -6.74
C TRP A 218 -20.04 -5.32 -6.16
N ILE A 219 -20.09 -6.50 -5.55
CA ILE A 219 -21.26 -7.00 -4.81
C ILE A 219 -21.65 -6.04 -3.68
N GLU A 220 -20.67 -5.43 -3.00
CA GLU A 220 -20.92 -4.42 -1.98
C GLU A 220 -21.26 -3.05 -2.59
N ALA A 221 -20.47 -2.63 -3.57
CA ALA A 221 -20.56 -1.31 -4.19
C ALA A 221 -21.87 -1.09 -4.95
N ILE A 222 -22.54 -2.15 -5.43
CA ILE A 222 -23.79 -2.04 -6.20
C ILE A 222 -24.90 -1.32 -5.42
N ARG A 223 -24.86 -1.37 -4.08
CA ARG A 223 -25.83 -0.67 -3.20
C ARG A 223 -25.73 0.85 -3.29
N TYR A 224 -24.56 1.35 -3.70
CA TYR A 224 -24.27 2.78 -3.84
C TYR A 224 -24.56 3.31 -5.25
N THR A 225 -25.01 2.43 -6.17
CA THR A 225 -25.40 2.82 -7.52
C THR A 225 -26.87 3.26 -7.58
N LYS A 226 -27.19 4.14 -8.53
CA LYS A 226 -28.58 4.50 -8.89
C LYS A 226 -29.12 3.66 -10.07
N ALA A 227 -28.46 2.54 -10.39
CA ALA A 227 -28.82 1.73 -11.54
C ALA A 227 -30.23 1.12 -11.36
N LYS A 228 -31.07 1.26 -12.39
CA LYS A 228 -32.42 0.67 -12.42
C LYS A 228 -32.34 -0.85 -12.53
N ASP A 229 -31.44 -1.34 -13.38
CA ASP A 229 -31.08 -2.75 -13.48
C ASP A 229 -29.70 -2.96 -12.86
N LYS A 230 -29.70 -3.38 -11.59
CA LYS A 230 -28.47 -3.63 -10.83
C LYS A 230 -27.73 -4.87 -11.32
N ALA A 231 -28.43 -5.89 -11.81
CA ALA A 231 -27.82 -7.13 -12.28
C ALA A 231 -27.02 -6.87 -13.56
N ALA A 232 -27.65 -6.23 -14.55
CA ALA A 232 -26.97 -5.89 -15.80
C ALA A 232 -25.82 -4.91 -15.58
N TYR A 233 -26.01 -3.92 -14.70
CA TYR A 233 -24.96 -2.97 -14.33
C TYR A 233 -23.77 -3.66 -13.66
N LEU A 234 -24.02 -4.59 -12.73
CA LEU A 234 -22.99 -5.34 -12.03
C LEU A 234 -22.17 -6.21 -12.98
N VAL A 235 -22.85 -6.95 -13.87
CA VAL A 235 -22.19 -7.79 -14.89
C VAL A 235 -21.28 -6.93 -15.77
N LYS A 236 -21.78 -5.78 -16.25
CA LYS A 236 -21.02 -4.86 -17.10
C LYS A 236 -19.83 -4.28 -16.35
N ALA A 237 -20.04 -3.82 -15.13
CA ALA A 237 -19.00 -3.21 -14.31
C ALA A 237 -17.86 -4.17 -13.97
N ILE A 238 -18.17 -5.45 -13.70
CA ILE A 238 -17.16 -6.48 -13.46
C ILE A 238 -16.41 -6.83 -14.75
N LYS A 239 -17.12 -7.03 -15.88
CA LYS A 239 -16.49 -7.38 -17.17
C LYS A 239 -15.60 -6.27 -17.74
N GLU A 240 -16.01 -5.02 -17.58
CA GLU A 240 -15.27 -3.85 -18.07
C GLU A 240 -14.33 -3.25 -17.00
N ASN A 241 -14.18 -3.91 -15.85
CA ASN A 241 -13.31 -3.49 -14.76
C ASN A 241 -13.53 -2.03 -14.31
N TRP A 242 -14.78 -1.63 -14.16
CA TRP A 242 -15.15 -0.29 -13.75
C TRP A 242 -14.72 -0.01 -12.31
N VAL A 243 -14.47 1.28 -12.02
CA VAL A 243 -14.23 1.74 -10.65
C VAL A 243 -15.56 1.81 -9.89
N PRO A 244 -15.63 1.31 -8.64
CA PRO A 244 -16.81 1.44 -7.79
C PRO A 244 -17.27 2.91 -7.63
N PRO A 245 -18.57 3.15 -7.35
CA PRO A 245 -19.09 4.50 -7.18
C PRO A 245 -18.36 5.28 -6.09
N GLU A 246 -18.17 6.58 -6.31
CA GLU A 246 -17.48 7.47 -5.37
C GLU A 246 -18.03 7.41 -3.94
N LYS A 247 -19.36 7.25 -3.80
CA LYS A 247 -20.01 7.08 -2.50
C LYS A 247 -19.56 5.82 -1.76
N TYR A 248 -19.32 4.72 -2.48
CA TYR A 248 -18.79 3.48 -1.89
C TYR A 248 -17.33 3.68 -1.49
N LEU A 249 -16.51 4.29 -2.35
CA LEU A 249 -15.10 4.56 -2.06
C LEU A 249 -14.93 5.44 -0.81
N ARG A 250 -15.77 6.47 -0.65
CA ARG A 250 -15.78 7.32 0.55
C ARG A 250 -16.18 6.54 1.80
N ALA A 251 -17.21 5.70 1.72
CA ALA A 251 -17.65 4.87 2.85
C ALA A 251 -16.58 3.83 3.25
N GLU A 252 -15.92 3.20 2.27
CA GLU A 252 -14.81 2.26 2.45
C GLU A 252 -13.62 2.93 3.14
N GLU A 253 -13.28 4.16 2.74
CA GLU A 253 -12.22 4.96 3.35
C GLU A 253 -12.56 5.41 4.78
N GLU A 254 -13.78 5.87 5.01
CA GLU A 254 -14.24 6.30 6.34
C GLU A 254 -14.24 5.15 7.34
N GLU A 255 -14.71 3.97 6.93
CA GLU A 255 -14.66 2.75 7.75
C GLU A 255 -13.23 2.32 8.06
N ARG A 256 -12.32 2.38 7.06
CA ARG A 256 -10.89 2.09 7.26
C ARG A 256 -10.25 3.04 8.26
N LEU A 257 -10.58 4.33 8.19
CA LEU A 257 -10.07 5.33 9.14
C LEU A 257 -10.62 5.07 10.55
N ARG A 258 -11.91 4.73 10.68
CA ARG A 258 -12.52 4.37 11.97
C ARG A 258 -11.86 3.15 12.59
N LEU A 259 -11.69 2.07 11.85
CA LEU A 259 -11.02 0.85 12.33
C LEU A 259 -9.57 1.13 12.74
N ALA A 260 -8.84 1.93 11.97
CA ALA A 260 -7.48 2.32 12.31
C ALA A 260 -7.41 3.19 13.58
N GLU A 261 -8.40 4.06 13.80
CA GLU A 261 -8.52 4.85 15.03
C GLU A 261 -8.85 3.97 16.24
N GLU A 262 -9.81 3.05 16.09
CA GLU A 262 -10.18 2.08 17.12
C GLU A 262 -9.00 1.17 17.50
N GLU A 263 -8.23 0.69 16.52
CA GLU A 263 -7.04 -0.12 16.76
C GLU A 263 -5.95 0.68 17.50
N ARG A 264 -5.71 1.93 17.09
CA ARG A 264 -4.77 2.83 17.79
C ARG A 264 -5.20 3.08 19.23
N GLU A 265 -6.48 3.32 19.48
CA GLU A 265 -6.99 3.52 20.84
C GLU A 265 -6.92 2.23 21.67
N ARG A 266 -7.18 1.07 21.07
CA ARG A 266 -7.01 -0.24 21.73
C ARG A 266 -5.55 -0.49 22.09
N GLU A 267 -4.62 -0.20 21.19
CA GLU A 267 -3.19 -0.35 21.41
C GLU A 267 -2.68 0.58 22.51
N LYS A 268 -3.09 1.85 22.50
CA LYS A 268 -2.78 2.81 23.59
C LYS A 268 -3.31 2.32 24.92
N ARG A 269 -4.54 1.80 24.97
CA ARG A 269 -5.12 1.22 26.19
C ARG A 269 -4.31 0.02 26.65
N ARG A 270 -3.94 -0.89 25.74
CA ARG A 270 -3.13 -2.07 26.05
C ARG A 270 -1.78 -1.69 26.64
N ARG A 271 -1.04 -0.79 25.98
CA ARG A 271 0.25 -0.28 26.47
C ARG A 271 0.12 0.38 27.84
N LYS A 272 -0.91 1.20 28.05
CA LYS A 272 -1.17 1.82 29.36
C LYS A 272 -1.46 0.78 30.44
N THR A 273 -2.21 -0.28 30.11
CA THR A 273 -2.48 -1.39 31.05
C THR A 273 -1.22 -2.18 31.36
N GLU A 274 -0.40 -2.51 30.35
CA GLU A 274 0.88 -3.21 30.51
C GLU A 274 1.85 -2.39 31.38
N GLU A 275 2.02 -1.10 31.09
CA GLU A 275 2.80 -0.19 31.93
C GLU A 275 2.29 -0.14 33.38
N SER A 276 0.97 -0.02 33.57
CA SER A 276 0.34 -0.03 34.91
C SER A 276 0.64 -1.33 35.67
N MET A 277 0.60 -2.48 34.97
CA MET A 277 0.92 -3.78 35.57
C MET A 277 2.40 -3.87 35.98
N ILE A 278 3.31 -3.43 35.12
CA ILE A 278 4.76 -3.42 35.42
C ILE A 278 5.04 -2.55 36.65
N LEU A 279 4.44 -1.36 36.73
CA LEU A 279 4.62 -0.48 37.89
C LEU A 279 4.05 -1.08 39.17
N GLU A 280 2.93 -1.80 39.09
CA GLU A 280 2.36 -2.51 40.24
C GLU A 280 3.26 -3.66 40.73
N GLU A 281 3.85 -4.40 39.80
CA GLU A 281 4.81 -5.47 40.10
C GLU A 281 6.07 -4.90 40.76
N ILE A 282 6.62 -3.81 40.23
CA ILE A 282 7.74 -3.08 40.82
C ILE A 282 7.38 -2.64 42.23
N TYR A 283 6.27 -1.92 42.43
CA TYR A 283 5.84 -1.48 43.76
C TYR A 283 5.71 -2.65 44.72
N SER A 284 5.10 -3.76 44.28
CA SER A 284 4.93 -4.96 45.10
C SER A 284 6.26 -5.57 45.55
N SER A 285 7.31 -5.48 44.72
CA SER A 285 8.66 -5.98 45.01
C SER A 285 9.49 -5.08 45.93
N LEU A 286 9.08 -3.81 46.16
CA LEU A 286 9.81 -2.87 47.01
C LEU A 286 9.77 -3.26 48.49
N SER A 287 10.80 -2.82 49.23
CA SER A 287 10.87 -3.02 50.68
C SER A 287 9.77 -2.22 51.42
N PRO A 288 9.39 -2.63 52.65
CA PRO A 288 8.40 -1.89 53.45
C PRO A 288 8.75 -0.41 53.64
N SER A 289 10.04 -0.06 53.82
CA SER A 289 10.46 1.33 54.01
C SER A 289 10.31 2.16 52.73
N GLN A 290 10.57 1.56 51.55
CA GLN A 290 10.41 2.21 50.26
C GLN A 290 8.93 2.44 49.94
N LYS A 291 8.06 1.47 50.25
CA LYS A 291 6.61 1.60 50.10
C LYS A 291 6.05 2.74 50.95
N GLU A 292 6.44 2.82 52.22
CA GLU A 292 6.03 3.93 53.10
C GLU A 292 6.51 5.31 52.60
N GLU A 293 7.71 5.39 52.04
CA GLU A 293 8.22 6.65 51.47
C GLU A 293 7.40 7.07 50.24
N ILE A 294 7.08 6.12 49.37
CA ILE A 294 6.21 6.35 48.20
C ILE A 294 4.80 6.76 48.65
N ASP A 295 4.22 6.08 49.63
CA ASP A 295 2.86 6.38 50.12
C ASP A 295 2.77 7.78 50.74
N ARG A 296 3.81 8.21 51.48
CA ARG A 296 3.92 9.58 51.99
C ARG A 296 4.03 10.61 50.87
N GLU A 297 4.82 10.31 49.84
CA GLU A 297 4.99 11.20 48.69
C GLU A 297 3.68 11.30 47.86
N ILE A 298 2.95 10.19 47.73
CA ILE A 298 1.61 10.18 47.12
C ILE A 298 0.70 11.10 47.91
N GLU A 299 0.57 10.89 49.23
CA GLU A 299 -0.29 11.72 50.07
C GLU A 299 0.09 13.19 49.98
N PHE A 300 1.39 13.52 49.97
CA PHE A 300 1.87 14.89 49.83
C PHE A 300 1.51 15.52 48.47
N ARG A 301 1.57 14.77 47.37
CA ARG A 301 1.31 15.28 46.00
C ARG A 301 -0.13 15.16 45.54
N LEU A 302 -1.02 14.54 46.33
CA LEU A 302 -2.43 14.49 46.00
C LEU A 302 -3.06 15.90 45.96
N PRO A 303 -4.03 16.15 45.06
CA PRO A 303 -4.79 17.40 45.04
C PRO A 303 -5.50 17.68 46.38
N SER A 304 -5.65 18.96 46.74
CA SER A 304 -6.28 19.40 48.00
C SER A 304 -7.66 18.80 48.23
N PHE A 305 -8.51 18.75 47.19
CA PHE A 305 -9.85 18.18 47.28
C PHE A 305 -9.84 16.65 47.55
N VAL A 306 -8.85 15.92 47.04
CA VAL A 306 -8.72 14.47 47.31
C VAL A 306 -8.28 14.23 48.75
N LYS A 307 -7.33 15.04 49.24
CA LYS A 307 -6.89 15.01 50.64
C LYS A 307 -8.04 15.31 51.61
N GLU A 308 -8.89 16.27 51.26
CA GLU A 308 -10.08 16.61 52.05
C GLU A 308 -11.08 15.44 52.09
N MET A 309 -11.34 14.78 50.96
CA MET A 309 -12.16 13.57 50.92
C MET A 309 -11.58 12.43 51.77
N MET A 310 -10.25 12.27 51.83
CA MET A 310 -9.61 11.27 52.70
C MET A 310 -9.80 11.61 54.18
N ARG A 311 -9.74 12.89 54.57
CA ARG A 311 -10.03 13.36 55.94
C ARG A 311 -11.48 13.14 56.35
N GLU A 312 -12.41 13.18 55.39
CA GLU A 312 -13.82 12.86 55.58
C GLU A 312 -14.12 11.34 55.59
N ASN A 313 -13.10 10.49 55.70
CA ASN A 313 -13.20 9.02 55.63
C ASN A 313 -13.82 8.47 54.33
N LYS A 314 -13.77 9.22 53.22
CA LYS A 314 -14.26 8.78 51.90
C LYS A 314 -13.17 8.07 51.08
N THR A 315 -12.25 7.37 51.75
CA THR A 315 -11.07 6.72 51.15
C THR A 315 -11.43 5.63 50.13
N GLU A 316 -12.61 5.01 50.26
CA GLU A 316 -13.10 4.00 49.31
C GLU A 316 -13.74 4.59 48.04
N SER A 317 -13.88 5.90 47.94
CA SER A 317 -14.43 6.56 46.76
C SER A 317 -13.60 6.25 45.51
N GLN A 318 -14.27 6.02 44.38
CA GLN A 318 -13.62 5.78 43.09
C GLN A 318 -12.69 6.93 42.68
N ILE A 319 -13.02 8.17 43.07
CA ILE A 319 -12.21 9.36 42.79
C ILE A 319 -10.88 9.28 43.56
N VAL A 320 -10.93 8.93 44.84
CA VAL A 320 -9.74 8.79 45.70
C VAL A 320 -8.85 7.64 45.20
N ARG A 321 -9.44 6.48 44.91
CA ARG A 321 -8.69 5.32 44.37
C ARG A 321 -8.01 5.62 43.03
N THR A 322 -8.71 6.31 42.13
CA THR A 322 -8.15 6.69 40.81
C THR A 322 -7.02 7.71 40.96
N ALA A 323 -7.20 8.72 41.82
CA ALA A 323 -6.19 9.73 42.08
C ALA A 323 -4.95 9.14 42.76
N TRP A 324 -5.13 8.24 43.74
CA TRP A 324 -4.05 7.52 44.40
C TRP A 324 -3.27 6.67 43.40
N LYS A 325 -3.95 5.87 42.58
CA LYS A 325 -3.32 5.02 41.56
C LYS A 325 -2.52 5.84 40.55
N ALA A 326 -3.11 6.92 40.01
CA ALA A 326 -2.43 7.79 39.06
C ALA A 326 -1.18 8.43 39.66
N LYS A 327 -1.26 8.89 40.92
CA LYS A 327 -0.11 9.51 41.59
C LYS A 327 0.98 8.50 41.95
N LYS A 328 0.59 7.26 42.31
CA LYS A 328 1.53 6.15 42.50
C LYS A 328 2.30 5.84 41.22
N GLU A 329 1.62 5.71 40.09
CA GLU A 329 2.26 5.45 38.79
C GLU A 329 3.26 6.55 38.42
N GLU A 330 2.91 7.82 38.65
CA GLU A 330 3.77 8.99 38.40
C GLU A 330 5.05 8.94 39.25
N ILE A 331 4.93 8.74 40.56
CA ILE A 331 6.08 8.71 41.48
C ILE A 331 6.99 7.51 41.18
N LEU A 332 6.43 6.33 40.88
CA LEU A 332 7.21 5.16 40.51
C LEU A 332 8.02 5.39 39.23
N LYS A 333 7.44 6.04 38.21
CA LYS A 333 8.16 6.41 36.98
C LYS A 333 9.32 7.37 37.29
N GLU A 334 9.09 8.42 38.08
CA GLU A 334 10.15 9.36 38.48
C GLU A 334 11.27 8.67 39.28
N TRP A 335 10.92 7.72 40.15
CA TRP A 335 11.90 7.00 40.95
C TRP A 335 12.72 6.00 40.14
N LEU A 336 12.13 5.39 39.10
CA LEU A 336 12.87 4.59 38.11
C LEU A 336 13.82 5.47 37.28
N GLU A 337 13.35 6.62 36.79
CA GLU A 337 14.16 7.56 35.99
C GLU A 337 15.33 8.14 36.80
N SER A 338 15.12 8.42 38.08
CA SER A 338 16.15 8.91 39.00
C SER A 338 17.05 7.81 39.58
N GLY A 339 16.78 6.54 39.29
CA GLY A 339 17.54 5.39 39.78
C GLY A 339 17.38 5.11 41.28
N ARG A 340 16.35 5.68 41.93
CA ARG A 340 16.02 5.43 43.34
C ARG A 340 15.49 4.02 43.58
N ILE A 341 14.90 3.43 42.54
CA ILE A 341 14.48 2.02 42.46
C ILE A 341 14.93 1.46 41.11
N LYS A 342 15.11 0.14 41.03
CA LYS A 342 15.61 -0.57 39.84
C LYS A 342 14.50 -1.33 39.13
#